data_AF-A0A8S8Z3G2-F1
#
_entry.id   AF-A0A8S8Z3G2-F1
#
_cell.length_a   1.000
_cell.length_b   1.000
_cell.length_c   1.000
_cell.angle_alpha   90.00
_cell.angle_beta   90.00
_cell.angle_gamma   90.00
#
_symmetry.space_group_name_H-M   'P 1'
#
loop_
_entity.id
_entity.type
_entity.pdbx_description
1 polymer ?
#
loop_
_entity_poly.entity_id
_entity_poly.type
_entity_poly.pdbx_seq_one_letter_code
_entity_poly.pdbx_strand_id
1 'polypeptide(L)'
;MEIVYRESDKILGGVAGFAMATTNGILAPNAGIDKSNSKGTKIILYPNEPDKFAEELKRKIFLELKLHVGIIIVDSRLMPARIGTTGVAIACAGIEPTKDLRGEKDLDGNPLKVTFQATADNLASIANHKMGEGDDLHPIAIVRDSGCELTNRKIVSDEMIIPYEQCVYIRSFSS
;
A
#
# COMPACT_ATOMS: atom_id res chain seq x y z
N MET A 1 -7.32 -9.60 20.06
CA MET A 1 -6.76 -10.80 19.41
C MET A 1 -7.81 -11.51 18.55
N GLU A 2 -9.03 -11.77 19.04
CA GLU A 2 -10.06 -12.48 18.25
C GLU A 2 -10.33 -11.89 16.85
N ILE A 3 -10.37 -10.55 16.72
CA ILE A 3 -10.61 -9.88 15.43
C ILE A 3 -9.39 -10.01 14.49
N VAL A 4 -8.16 -9.95 15.02
CA VAL A 4 -6.93 -10.17 14.23
C VAL A 4 -6.93 -11.57 13.63
N TYR A 5 -7.38 -12.59 14.38
CA TYR A 5 -7.50 -13.96 13.89
C TYR A 5 -8.58 -14.13 12.81
N ARG A 6 -9.67 -13.35 12.85
CA ARG A 6 -10.75 -13.42 11.86
C ARG A 6 -10.42 -12.69 10.55
N GLU A 7 -9.68 -11.59 10.65
CA GLU A 7 -9.33 -10.74 9.51
C GLU A 7 -7.95 -11.10 8.90
N SER A 8 -7.27 -12.12 9.43
CA SER A 8 -5.99 -12.60 8.92
C SER A 8 -6.13 -13.86 8.08
N ASP A 9 -5.52 -13.87 6.90
CA ASP A 9 -5.28 -15.08 6.11
C ASP A 9 -4.32 -16.03 6.84
N LYS A 10 -3.28 -15.46 7.49
CA LYS A 10 -2.28 -16.19 8.26
C LYS A 10 -1.69 -15.33 9.37
N ILE A 11 -1.34 -15.93 10.50
CA ILE A 11 -0.53 -15.29 11.55
C ILE A 11 0.87 -15.88 11.51
N LEU A 12 1.88 -15.02 11.39
CA LEU A 12 3.28 -15.41 11.23
C LEU A 12 4.05 -15.38 12.56
N GLY A 13 3.54 -14.67 13.58
CA GLY A 13 4.19 -14.52 14.88
C GLY A 13 3.87 -13.17 15.51
N GLY A 14 4.58 -12.77 16.56
CA GLY A 14 4.37 -11.46 17.18
C GLY A 14 5.28 -11.17 18.37
N VAL A 15 5.32 -9.91 18.77
CA VAL A 15 5.92 -9.42 20.02
C VAL A 15 4.82 -8.84 20.90
N ALA A 16 5.09 -8.61 22.19
CA ALA A 16 4.10 -8.04 23.09
C ALA A 16 3.51 -6.73 22.52
N GLY A 17 2.21 -6.73 22.17
CA GLY A 17 1.49 -5.60 21.59
C GLY A 17 1.25 -5.67 20.07
N PHE A 18 1.94 -6.55 19.33
CA PHE A 18 1.82 -6.67 17.86
C PHE A 18 1.83 -8.12 17.41
N ALA A 19 0.77 -8.54 16.71
CA ALA A 19 0.78 -9.79 15.94
C ALA A 19 1.09 -9.47 14.48
N MET A 20 2.09 -10.11 13.88
CA MET A 20 2.33 -10.02 12.46
C MET A 20 1.41 -11.01 11.76
N ALA A 21 0.47 -10.47 10.99
CA ALA A 21 -0.52 -11.23 10.25
C ALA A 21 -0.40 -10.89 8.76
N THR A 22 -1.09 -11.66 7.94
CA THR A 22 -1.32 -11.29 6.56
C THR A 22 -2.81 -11.15 6.31
N THR A 23 -3.20 -10.15 5.52
CA THR A 23 -4.60 -9.87 5.18
C THR A 23 -4.66 -9.46 3.72
N ASN A 24 -5.48 -10.14 2.93
CA ASN A 24 -5.55 -10.03 1.47
C ASN A 24 -4.17 -10.16 0.80
N GLY A 25 -3.34 -11.11 1.26
CA GLY A 25 -2.00 -11.31 0.70
C GLY A 25 -0.93 -10.31 1.17
N ILE A 26 -1.29 -9.25 1.91
CA ILE A 26 -0.35 -8.22 2.38
C ILE A 26 0.10 -8.50 3.81
N LEU A 27 1.40 -8.40 4.08
CA LEU A 27 1.96 -8.49 5.43
C LEU A 27 1.59 -7.26 6.27
N ALA A 28 0.76 -7.44 7.30
CA ALA A 28 0.20 -6.38 8.13
C ALA A 28 0.38 -6.63 9.63
N PRO A 29 0.92 -5.68 10.40
CA PRO A 29 0.79 -5.74 11.85
C PRO A 29 -0.70 -5.65 12.23
N ASN A 30 -1.13 -6.54 13.12
CA ASN A 30 -2.49 -6.73 13.60
C ASN A 30 -3.55 -6.84 12.48
N ALA A 31 -3.24 -7.44 11.32
CA ALA A 31 -4.17 -7.55 10.17
C ALA A 31 -4.60 -6.18 9.59
N GLY A 32 -3.82 -5.12 9.85
CA GLY A 32 -4.16 -3.75 9.44
C GLY A 32 -5.29 -3.11 10.25
N ILE A 33 -5.62 -3.71 11.40
CA ILE A 33 -6.57 -3.17 12.36
C ILE A 33 -5.91 -1.99 13.06
N ASP A 34 -6.41 -0.78 12.80
CA ASP A 34 -6.05 0.39 13.58
C ASP A 34 -7.08 0.66 14.69
N LYS A 35 -6.55 0.98 15.88
CA LYS A 35 -7.30 1.42 17.06
C LYS A 35 -7.11 2.90 17.36
N SER A 36 -6.12 3.53 16.72
CA SER A 36 -5.87 4.95 16.84
C SER A 36 -7.00 5.74 16.14
N ASN A 37 -7.26 6.97 16.60
CA ASN A 37 -8.21 7.90 15.98
C ASN A 37 -9.69 7.43 15.84
N SER A 38 -10.09 6.34 16.49
CA SER A 38 -11.43 5.73 16.35
C SER A 38 -12.46 6.08 17.44
N LYS A 39 -12.20 7.14 18.22
CA LYS A 39 -13.00 7.52 19.41
C LYS A 39 -13.19 6.34 20.40
N GLY A 40 -12.12 5.59 20.65
CA GLY A 40 -11.97 4.70 21.81
C GLY A 40 -12.79 3.40 21.83
N THR A 41 -13.74 3.20 20.92
CA THR A 41 -14.64 2.02 20.93
C THR A 41 -14.81 1.36 19.56
N LYS A 42 -14.29 1.96 18.49
CA LYS A 42 -14.41 1.41 17.12
C LYS A 42 -13.05 0.91 16.64
N ILE A 43 -13.10 -0.09 15.77
CA ILE A 43 -11.93 -0.62 15.07
C ILE A 43 -12.06 -0.14 13.63
N ILE A 44 -10.99 0.43 13.06
CA ILE A 44 -10.94 0.76 11.64
C ILE A 44 -10.37 -0.47 10.94
N LEU A 45 -11.23 -1.13 10.17
CA LEU A 45 -10.84 -2.22 9.28
C LEU A 45 -10.40 -1.62 7.93
N TYR A 46 -9.69 -2.40 7.13
CA TYR A 46 -9.49 -2.04 5.74
C TYR A 46 -10.83 -1.78 5.04
N PRO A 47 -10.87 -0.83 4.08
CA PRO A 47 -12.06 -0.66 3.26
C PRO A 47 -12.43 -1.99 2.61
N ASN A 48 -13.72 -2.32 2.61
CA ASN A 48 -14.23 -3.40 1.77
C ASN A 48 -14.04 -2.97 0.30
N GLU A 49 -13.36 -3.80 -0.49
CA GLU A 49 -13.06 -3.54 -1.92
C GLU A 49 -12.32 -2.20 -2.19
N PRO A 50 -11.09 -2.01 -1.66
CA PRO A 50 -10.39 -0.71 -1.78
C PRO A 50 -10.07 -0.32 -3.22
N ASP A 51 -9.82 -1.30 -4.10
CA ASP A 51 -9.64 -1.09 -5.55
C ASP A 51 -10.89 -0.48 -6.21
N LYS A 52 -12.07 -0.98 -5.84
CA LYS A 52 -13.35 -0.49 -6.37
C LYS A 52 -13.61 0.93 -5.88
N PHE A 53 -13.34 1.20 -4.61
CA PHE A 53 -13.46 2.55 -4.06
C PHE A 53 -12.55 3.55 -4.78
N ALA A 54 -11.28 3.17 -5.05
CA ALA A 54 -10.35 4.01 -5.80
C ALA A 54 -10.86 4.30 -7.23
N GLU A 55 -11.38 3.29 -7.92
CA GLU A 55 -11.94 3.42 -9.27
C GLU A 55 -13.19 4.30 -9.30
N GLU A 56 -14.10 4.14 -8.33
CA GLU A 56 -15.30 4.98 -8.20
C GLU A 56 -14.93 6.45 -7.95
N LEU A 57 -13.96 6.71 -7.07
CA LEU A 57 -13.49 8.07 -6.80
C LEU A 57 -12.85 8.71 -8.03
N LYS A 58 -11.99 7.97 -8.74
CA LYS A 58 -11.40 8.39 -10.02
C LYS A 58 -12.49 8.79 -11.02
N ARG A 59 -13.50 7.94 -11.19
CA ARG A 59 -14.64 8.18 -12.10
C ARG A 59 -15.43 9.41 -11.70
N LYS A 60 -15.71 9.58 -10.40
CA LYS A 60 -16.44 10.74 -9.88
C LYS A 60 -15.70 12.05 -10.16
N ILE A 61 -14.39 12.08 -9.90
CA ILE A 61 -13.53 13.25 -10.20
C ILE A 61 -13.56 13.58 -11.69
N PHE A 62 -13.45 12.57 -12.56
CA PHE A 62 -13.56 12.80 -13.99
C PHE A 62 -14.93 13.33 -14.40
N LEU A 63 -16.03 12.80 -13.85
CA LEU A 63 -17.37 13.25 -14.18
C LEU A 63 -17.63 14.70 -13.78
N GLU A 64 -17.17 15.10 -12.59
CA GLU A 64 -17.38 16.44 -12.03
C GLU A 64 -16.41 17.48 -12.59
N LEU A 65 -15.12 17.13 -12.72
CA LEU A 65 -14.05 18.10 -13.03
C LEU A 65 -13.46 17.95 -14.43
N LYS A 66 -13.79 16.87 -15.17
CA LYS A 66 -13.18 16.51 -16.47
C LYS A 66 -11.65 16.36 -16.42
N LEU A 67 -11.12 15.99 -15.25
CA LEU A 67 -9.70 15.74 -15.04
C LEU A 67 -9.42 14.25 -14.94
N HIS A 68 -8.36 13.81 -15.62
CA HIS A 68 -7.79 12.48 -15.42
C HIS A 68 -6.79 12.53 -14.27
N VAL A 69 -7.00 11.71 -13.26
CA VAL A 69 -6.17 11.66 -12.05
C VAL A 69 -5.86 10.22 -11.67
N GLY A 70 -4.70 10.01 -11.05
CA GLY A 70 -4.43 8.81 -10.28
C GLY A 70 -4.99 8.94 -8.87
N ILE A 71 -5.56 7.86 -8.34
CA ILE A 71 -6.02 7.73 -6.96
C ILE A 71 -5.18 6.65 -6.29
N ILE A 72 -4.62 6.97 -5.13
CA ILE A 72 -3.89 6.02 -4.29
C ILE A 72 -4.55 6.08 -2.92
N ILE A 73 -5.00 4.92 -2.44
CA ILE A 73 -5.45 4.76 -1.06
C ILE A 73 -4.22 4.33 -0.26
N VAL A 74 -3.92 5.08 0.79
CA VAL A 74 -2.66 4.95 1.55
C VAL A 74 -2.97 4.51 2.97
N ASP A 75 -2.12 3.65 3.50
CA ASP A 75 -2.09 3.28 4.91
C ASP A 75 -0.63 3.22 5.41
N SER A 76 -0.40 3.40 6.70
CA SER A 76 0.93 3.38 7.28
C SER A 76 1.31 1.98 7.77
N ARG A 77 2.56 1.57 7.50
CA ARG A 77 3.07 0.22 7.83
C ARG A 77 4.46 0.28 8.45
N LEU A 78 4.76 -0.71 9.29
CA LEU A 78 6.10 -0.95 9.81
C LEU A 78 6.93 -1.70 8.77
N MET A 79 8.20 -1.30 8.62
CA MET A 79 9.17 -1.99 7.76
C MET A 79 10.07 -2.91 8.59
N PRO A 80 10.44 -4.11 8.08
CA PRO A 80 11.36 -5.01 8.78
C PRO A 80 12.66 -4.31 9.18
N ALA A 81 13.03 -4.45 10.46
CA ALA A 81 14.26 -3.91 11.04
C ALA A 81 14.45 -2.38 10.96
N ARG A 82 13.36 -1.60 10.80
CA ARG A 82 13.38 -0.13 10.82
C ARG A 82 12.54 0.41 11.97
N ILE A 83 12.96 1.54 12.54
CA ILE A 83 12.16 2.31 13.49
C ILE A 83 11.25 3.28 12.70
N GLY A 84 9.97 3.31 13.05
CA GLY A 84 8.97 4.20 12.44
C GLY A 84 8.08 3.52 11.40
N THR A 85 7.05 4.24 10.95
CA THR A 85 6.10 3.84 9.91
C THR A 85 6.38 4.55 8.59
N THR A 86 5.94 3.94 7.49
CA THR A 86 5.95 4.54 6.15
C THR A 86 4.62 4.27 5.46
N GLY A 87 4.19 5.20 4.60
CA GLY A 87 3.00 5.02 3.77
C GLY A 87 3.19 3.95 2.69
N VAL A 88 2.20 3.09 2.55
CA VAL A 88 2.10 2.02 1.56
C VAL A 88 0.76 2.15 0.84
N ALA A 89 0.74 1.88 -0.47
CA ALA A 89 -0.47 1.85 -1.25
C ALA A 89 -1.26 0.57 -0.94
N ILE A 90 -2.49 0.71 -0.46
CA ILE A 90 -3.39 -0.45 -0.27
C ILE A 90 -4.25 -0.72 -1.52
N ALA A 91 -4.47 0.31 -2.33
CA ALA A 91 -5.17 0.25 -3.60
C ALA A 91 -4.81 1.47 -4.45
N CYS A 92 -4.89 1.34 -5.77
CA CYS A 92 -4.79 2.48 -6.66
C CYS A 92 -5.64 2.33 -7.92
N ALA A 93 -5.98 3.46 -8.54
CA ALA A 93 -6.69 3.52 -9.81
C ALA A 93 -6.17 4.68 -10.64
N GLY A 94 -6.15 4.54 -11.97
CA GLY A 94 -5.77 5.64 -12.86
C GLY A 94 -4.26 5.87 -13.03
N ILE A 95 -3.43 5.06 -12.37
CA ILE A 95 -1.96 5.14 -12.35
C ILE A 95 -1.37 3.73 -12.47
N GLU A 96 -0.27 3.60 -13.20
CA GLU A 96 0.52 2.36 -13.22
C GLU A 96 1.19 2.15 -11.84
N PRO A 97 0.84 1.08 -11.10
CA PRO A 97 1.29 0.91 -9.72
C PRO A 97 2.79 0.62 -9.61
N THR A 98 3.32 -0.09 -10.60
CA THR A 98 4.72 -0.47 -10.70
C THR A 98 5.24 -0.15 -12.08
N LYS A 99 6.54 0.14 -12.17
CA LYS A 99 7.25 0.27 -13.43
C LYS A 99 8.27 -0.85 -13.53
N ASP A 100 8.08 -1.72 -14.51
CA ASP A 100 9.04 -2.78 -14.82
C ASP A 100 10.28 -2.17 -15.48
N LEU A 101 11.42 -2.26 -14.79
CA LEU A 101 12.70 -1.77 -15.30
C LEU A 101 13.60 -2.93 -15.75
N ARG A 102 13.11 -4.17 -15.77
CA ARG A 102 13.91 -5.32 -16.20
C ARG A 102 14.28 -5.20 -17.67
N GLY A 103 15.53 -5.48 -17.99
CA GLY A 103 16.07 -5.33 -19.35
C GLY A 103 16.53 -3.90 -19.68
N GLU A 104 16.12 -2.89 -18.91
CA GLU A 104 16.70 -1.55 -19.00
C GLU A 104 18.17 -1.57 -18.56
N LYS A 105 18.97 -0.67 -19.12
CA LYS A 105 20.40 -0.58 -18.81
C LYS A 105 20.65 0.32 -17.60
N ASP A 106 21.54 -0.12 -16.72
CA ASP A 106 22.13 0.74 -15.70
C ASP A 106 23.18 1.70 -16.29
N LEU A 107 23.81 2.51 -15.43
CA LEU A 107 24.82 3.48 -15.83
C LEU A 107 26.08 2.84 -16.44
N ASP A 108 26.33 1.56 -16.16
CA ASP A 108 27.46 0.79 -16.68
C ASP A 108 27.05 -0.05 -17.92
N GLY A 109 25.80 0.08 -18.38
CA GLY A 109 25.27 -0.62 -19.54
C GLY A 109 24.78 -2.05 -19.27
N ASN A 110 24.75 -2.51 -18.01
CA ASN A 110 24.27 -3.84 -17.66
C ASN A 110 22.73 -3.84 -17.57
N PRO A 111 22.07 -4.94 -18.00
CA PRO A 111 20.63 -5.04 -17.88
C PRO A 111 20.20 -5.27 -16.42
N LEU A 112 19.21 -4.50 -15.97
CA LEU A 112 18.53 -4.72 -14.70
C LEU A 112 17.77 -6.05 -14.73
N LYS A 113 17.93 -6.88 -13.69
CA LYS A 113 17.42 -8.27 -13.67
C LYS A 113 16.10 -8.46 -12.94
N VAL A 114 15.90 -7.74 -11.85
CA VAL A 114 14.78 -7.96 -10.90
C VAL A 114 14.09 -6.66 -10.47
N THR A 115 14.36 -5.56 -11.18
CA THR A 115 13.98 -4.23 -10.71
C THR A 115 12.57 -3.87 -11.17
N PHE A 116 11.66 -3.82 -10.20
CA PHE A 116 10.40 -3.08 -10.32
C PHE A 116 10.49 -1.83 -9.45
N GLN A 117 10.14 -0.69 -10.01
CA GLN A 117 9.92 0.52 -9.22
C GLN A 117 8.48 0.50 -8.69
N ALA A 118 8.30 0.53 -7.36
CA ALA A 118 6.99 0.56 -6.72
C ALA A 118 6.42 1.99 -6.70
N THR A 119 6.03 2.49 -7.88
CA THR A 119 5.57 3.86 -8.12
C THR A 119 4.46 4.27 -7.13
N ALA A 120 3.43 3.44 -6.97
CA ALA A 120 2.33 3.74 -6.05
C ALA A 120 2.81 3.86 -4.59
N ASP A 121 3.63 2.93 -4.11
CA ASP A 121 4.18 2.96 -2.75
C ASP A 121 5.11 4.14 -2.51
N ASN A 122 5.94 4.50 -3.51
CA ASN A 122 6.83 5.65 -3.39
C ASN A 122 6.03 6.95 -3.23
N LEU A 123 4.94 7.12 -3.99
CA LEU A 123 4.05 8.27 -3.86
C LEU A 123 3.25 8.22 -2.55
N ALA A 124 2.80 7.04 -2.14
CA ALA A 124 2.10 6.82 -0.88
C ALA A 124 2.98 7.22 0.32
N SER A 125 4.27 6.88 0.31
CA SER A 125 5.23 7.28 1.34
C SER A 125 5.37 8.80 1.46
N ILE A 126 5.45 9.51 0.32
CA ILE A 126 5.52 10.99 0.30
C ILE A 126 4.22 11.60 0.83
N ALA A 127 3.07 11.09 0.39
CA ALA A 127 1.76 11.52 0.83
C ALA A 127 1.59 11.33 2.34
N ASN A 128 1.90 10.14 2.86
CA ASN A 128 1.81 9.81 4.28
C ASN A 128 2.67 10.74 5.15
N HIS A 129 3.91 11.01 4.73
CA HIS A 129 4.76 11.97 5.42
C HIS A 129 4.11 13.37 5.52
N LYS A 130 3.39 13.79 4.47
CA LYS A 130 2.71 15.09 4.46
C LYS A 130 1.40 15.10 5.22
N MET A 131 0.67 13.99 5.21
CA MET A 131 -0.62 13.81 5.91
C MET A 131 -0.42 13.77 7.44
N GLY A 132 0.75 13.32 7.89
CA GLY A 132 1.03 13.10 9.30
C GLY A 132 0.46 11.78 9.81
N GLU A 133 0.85 11.40 11.02
CA GLU A 133 0.45 10.14 11.67
C GLU A 133 -0.34 10.41 12.97
N GLY A 134 -0.53 11.68 13.33
CA GLY A 134 -1.12 12.12 14.59
C GLY A 134 -2.51 12.71 14.42
N ASP A 135 -2.73 13.86 15.06
CA ASP A 135 -3.95 14.66 15.00
C ASP A 135 -3.90 15.76 13.93
N ASP A 136 -3.00 15.62 12.97
CA ASP A 136 -2.77 16.58 11.89
C ASP A 136 -4.03 16.86 11.04
N LEU A 137 -4.99 15.92 11.01
CA LEU A 137 -6.28 16.05 10.32
C LEU A 137 -6.16 16.40 8.82
N HIS A 138 -5.10 15.93 8.16
CA HIS A 138 -4.90 16.07 6.72
C HIS A 138 -5.08 14.70 6.02
N PRO A 139 -6.32 14.23 5.77
CA PRO A 139 -6.55 12.88 5.22
C PRO A 139 -6.30 12.76 3.71
N ILE A 140 -5.98 13.87 3.02
CA ILE A 140 -5.82 13.93 1.57
C ILE A 140 -4.58 14.74 1.23
N ALA A 141 -3.73 14.18 0.38
CA ALA A 141 -2.60 14.88 -0.25
C ALA A 141 -2.73 14.85 -1.77
N ILE A 142 -2.29 15.92 -2.43
CA ILE A 142 -2.22 16.00 -3.89
C ILE A 142 -0.74 16.01 -4.29
N VAL A 143 -0.33 14.99 -5.03
CA VAL A 143 0.99 14.97 -5.68
C VAL A 143 0.84 15.47 -7.12
N ARG A 144 1.66 16.44 -7.51
CA ARG A 144 1.75 16.96 -8.87
C ARG A 144 3.14 16.72 -9.42
N ASP A 145 3.25 16.64 -10.74
CA ASP A 145 4.51 16.51 -11.47
C ASP A 145 5.37 15.31 -11.01
N SER A 146 4.71 14.22 -10.61
CA SER A 146 5.37 12.99 -10.12
C SER A 146 6.09 12.22 -11.23
N GLY A 147 5.77 12.48 -12.50
CA GLY A 147 6.23 11.69 -13.64
C GLY A 147 5.63 10.27 -13.69
N CYS A 148 4.59 9.99 -12.91
CA CYS A 148 3.91 8.70 -12.96
C CYS A 148 3.14 8.53 -14.28
N GLU A 149 3.05 7.30 -14.75
CA GLU A 149 2.25 6.95 -15.93
C GLU A 149 0.77 6.82 -15.53
N LEU A 150 -0.08 7.63 -16.17
CA LEU A 150 -1.52 7.52 -16.02
C LEU A 150 -2.06 6.42 -16.94
N THR A 151 -3.05 5.68 -16.45
CA THR A 151 -3.62 4.54 -17.17
C THR A 151 -5.12 4.45 -16.99
N ASN A 152 -5.81 3.90 -17.98
CA ASN A 152 -7.26 3.64 -17.91
C ASN A 152 -7.58 2.17 -17.66
N ARG A 153 -6.56 1.30 -17.60
CA ARG A 153 -6.78 -0.12 -17.31
C ARG A 153 -7.26 -0.29 -15.88
N LYS A 154 -8.00 -1.38 -15.64
CA LYS A 154 -8.35 -1.78 -14.29
C LYS A 154 -7.06 -2.30 -13.62
N ILE A 155 -6.70 -1.70 -12.50
CA ILE A 155 -5.64 -2.19 -11.63
C ILE A 155 -6.25 -3.20 -10.66
N VAL A 156 -5.53 -4.28 -10.38
CA VAL A 156 -5.89 -5.23 -9.33
C VAL A 156 -4.78 -5.26 -8.27
N SER A 157 -5.17 -5.47 -7.01
CA SER A 157 -4.24 -5.57 -5.86
C SER A 157 -3.03 -6.48 -6.10
N ASP A 158 -3.21 -7.55 -6.87
CA ASP A 158 -2.19 -8.57 -7.20
C ASP A 158 -0.95 -7.98 -7.90
N GLU A 159 -1.05 -6.78 -8.48
CA GLU A 159 0.05 -6.09 -9.14
C GLU A 159 0.97 -5.31 -8.19
N MET A 160 0.56 -5.17 -6.92
CA MET A 160 1.31 -4.50 -5.86
C MET A 160 1.75 -5.47 -4.75
N ILE A 161 1.35 -6.74 -4.83
CA ILE A 161 1.70 -7.76 -3.83
C ILE A 161 2.57 -8.84 -4.47
N ILE A 162 3.41 -9.44 -3.63
CA ILE A 162 4.21 -10.60 -4.02
C ILE A 162 3.71 -11.83 -3.26
N PRO A 163 3.50 -12.99 -3.93
CA PRO A 163 3.12 -14.22 -3.24
C PRO A 163 4.13 -14.60 -2.15
N TYR A 164 3.67 -15.25 -1.07
CA TYR A 164 4.52 -15.54 0.10
C TYR A 164 5.73 -16.41 -0.24
N GLU A 165 5.56 -17.37 -1.14
CA GLU A 165 6.62 -18.25 -1.60
C GLU A 165 7.72 -17.51 -2.38
N GLN A 166 7.40 -16.32 -2.91
CA GLN A 166 8.33 -15.43 -3.60
C GLN A 166 8.80 -14.27 -2.71
N CYS A 167 8.15 -14.03 -1.58
CA CYS A 167 8.51 -12.98 -0.62
C CYS A 167 9.82 -13.32 0.10
N VAL A 168 10.88 -12.55 -0.16
CA VAL A 168 12.20 -12.77 0.44
C VAL A 168 12.17 -12.77 1.96
N TYR A 169 11.37 -11.91 2.58
CA TYR A 169 11.26 -11.85 4.05
C TYR A 169 10.62 -13.13 4.59
N ILE A 170 9.44 -13.50 4.11
CA ILE A 170 8.70 -14.66 4.61
C ILE A 170 9.48 -15.94 4.38
N ARG A 171 10.08 -16.10 3.19
CA ARG A 171 10.88 -17.28 2.85
C ARG A 171 12.10 -17.42 3.76
N SER A 172 12.72 -16.32 4.17
CA SER A 172 13.89 -16.33 5.08
C SER A 172 13.54 -16.79 6.50
N PHE A 173 12.27 -16.67 6.93
CA PHE A 173 11.80 -17.15 8.25
C PHE A 173 11.17 -18.54 8.21
N SER A 174 10.98 -19.11 7.03
CA SER A 174 10.32 -20.41 6.84
C SER A 174 11.30 -21.58 6.69
N SER A 175 12.57 -21.37 7.07
CA SER A 175 13.67 -22.34 6.97
C SER A 175 13.89 -23.09 8.29
#